data_AF-A0A8J2VBL9-F1
#
_entry.id   AF-A0A8J2VBL9-F1
#
_cell.length_a   1.000
_cell.length_b   1.000
_cell.length_c   1.000
_cell.angle_alpha   90.00
_cell.angle_beta   90.00
_cell.angle_gamma   90.00
#
_symmetry.space_group_name_H-M   'P 1'
#
loop_
_entity.id
_entity.type
_entity.pdbx_description
1 polymer ?
#
loop_
_entity_poly.entity_id
_entity_poly.type
_entity_poly.pdbx_seq_one_letter_code
_entity_poly.pdbx_strand_id
1 'polypeptide(L)'
;MGNSSPVVFYSGYDTWATIGMVAVDPDKQRNGLGQGVLQQLLQHADASLPCSLVATLAGVPLYRQCGFQTIEHIYKVTADNCSICHPNKSAQRLP
;
A
#
# COMPACT_ATOMS: atom_id res chain seq x y z
N MET A 1 -16.43 10.58 -16.02
CA MET A 1 -15.85 9.22 -16.07
C MET A 1 -14.33 9.36 -16.02
N GLY A 2 -13.74 9.29 -14.83
CA GLY A 2 -12.29 9.35 -14.65
C GLY A 2 -11.68 7.99 -14.94
N ASN A 3 -10.72 7.94 -15.86
CA ASN A 3 -9.97 6.72 -16.17
C ASN A 3 -8.88 6.51 -15.11
N SER A 4 -9.26 6.29 -13.85
CA SER A 4 -8.29 5.96 -12.82
C SER A 4 -7.76 4.55 -13.08
N SER A 5 -6.50 4.47 -13.51
CA SER A 5 -5.77 3.24 -13.70
C SER A 5 -5.26 2.71 -12.35
N PRO A 6 -5.16 1.38 -12.18
CA PRO A 6 -4.45 0.81 -11.04
C PRO A 6 -2.99 1.30 -11.01
N VAL A 7 -2.47 1.53 -9.81
CA VAL A 7 -1.09 1.95 -9.57
C VAL A 7 -0.39 0.89 -8.74
N VAL A 8 0.88 0.65 -9.05
CA VAL A 8 1.80 -0.17 -8.27
C VAL A 8 3.22 0.38 -8.43
N PHE A 9 4.02 0.34 -7.37
CA PHE A 9 5.44 0.67 -7.41
C PHE A 9 6.26 -0.55 -7.08
N TYR A 10 7.34 -0.73 -7.83
CA TYR A 10 8.35 -1.75 -7.61
C TYR A 10 9.70 -1.06 -7.41
N SER A 11 10.42 -1.48 -6.37
CA SER A 11 11.81 -1.05 -6.14
C SER A 11 12.65 -2.29 -5.86
N GLY A 12 13.64 -2.52 -6.72
CA GLY A 12 14.63 -3.59 -6.59
C GLY A 12 15.94 -3.06 -6.00
N TYR A 13 16.55 -3.88 -5.16
CA TYR A 13 17.89 -3.71 -4.59
C TYR A 13 18.73 -4.95 -4.95
N ASP A 14 20.01 -4.97 -4.55
CA ASP A 14 20.94 -6.06 -4.90
C ASP A 14 20.51 -7.44 -4.38
N THR A 15 19.77 -7.50 -3.26
CA THR A 15 19.43 -8.77 -2.58
C THR A 15 17.95 -8.94 -2.25
N TRP A 16 17.11 -7.95 -2.54
CA TRP A 16 15.67 -7.99 -2.28
C TRP A 16 14.93 -6.94 -3.10
N ALA A 17 13.61 -7.07 -3.18
CA ALA A 17 12.74 -6.08 -3.78
C ALA A 17 11.53 -5.78 -2.87
N THR A 18 10.90 -4.64 -3.09
CA THR A 18 9.68 -4.24 -2.40
C THR A 18 8.62 -3.72 -3.35
N ILE A 19 7.37 -4.01 -3.01
CA ILE A 19 6.19 -3.49 -3.70
C ILE A 19 5.49 -2.47 -2.79
N GLY A 20 5.25 -1.30 -3.35
CA GLY A 20 4.60 -0.18 -2.69
C GLY A 20 3.40 0.36 -3.47
N MET A 21 2.58 1.15 -2.78
CA MET A 21 1.36 1.80 -3.28
C MET A 21 0.57 0.99 -4.31
N VAL A 22 0.07 -0.17 -3.90
CA VAL A 22 -0.93 -0.93 -4.67
C VAL A 22 -2.28 -0.27 -4.48
N ALA A 23 -2.73 0.50 -5.47
CA ALA A 23 -3.97 1.27 -5.38
C ALA A 23 -4.85 1.07 -6.62
N VAL A 24 -6.15 0.90 -6.39
CA VAL A 24 -7.17 0.87 -7.43
C VAL A 24 -8.27 1.83 -7.01
N ASP A 25 -8.78 2.59 -7.98
CA ASP A 25 -9.94 3.44 -7.80
C ASP A 25 -11.07 2.69 -7.06
N PRO A 26 -11.65 3.27 -5.99
CA PRO A 26 -12.71 2.62 -5.22
C PRO A 26 -13.87 2.08 -6.05
N ASP A 27 -14.30 2.80 -7.08
CA ASP A 27 -15.43 2.42 -7.94
C ASP A 27 -15.08 1.25 -8.88
N LYS A 28 -13.79 0.90 -9.00
CA LYS A 28 -13.26 -0.16 -9.86
C LYS A 28 -12.62 -1.30 -9.08
N GLN A 29 -12.62 -1.25 -7.75
CA GLN A 29 -12.13 -2.34 -6.91
C GLN A 29 -12.97 -3.60 -7.08
N ARG A 30 -12.44 -4.74 -6.60
CA ARG A 30 -13.09 -6.07 -6.64
C ARG A 30 -13.37 -6.63 -8.05
N ASN A 31 -12.85 -5.98 -9.10
CA ASN A 31 -12.89 -6.47 -10.48
C ASN A 31 -11.56 -7.11 -10.94
N GLY A 32 -10.72 -7.55 -10.00
CA GLY A 32 -9.43 -8.19 -10.31
C GLY A 32 -8.33 -7.25 -10.81
N LEU A 33 -8.55 -5.93 -10.91
CA LEU A 33 -7.55 -4.98 -11.43
C LEU A 33 -6.24 -4.98 -10.63
N GLY A 34 -6.34 -4.99 -9.29
CA GLY A 34 -5.16 -5.05 -8.42
C GLY A 34 -4.38 -6.37 -8.59
N GLN A 35 -5.09 -7.48 -8.79
CA GLN A 35 -4.49 -8.78 -9.08
C GLN A 35 -3.80 -8.80 -10.43
N GLY A 36 -4.46 -8.31 -11.48
CA GLY A 36 -3.90 -8.30 -12.83
C GLY A 36 -2.61 -7.48 -12.89
N VAL A 37 -2.61 -6.28 -12.31
CA VAL A 37 -1.40 -5.44 -12.25
C VAL A 37 -0.29 -6.09 -11.44
N LEU A 38 -0.61 -6.66 -10.27
CA LEU A 38 0.39 -7.32 -9.44
C LEU A 38 0.98 -8.56 -10.14
N GLN A 39 0.17 -9.36 -10.81
CA GLN A 39 0.65 -10.51 -11.58
C GLN A 39 1.55 -10.10 -12.74
N GLN A 40 1.16 -9.06 -13.49
CA GLN A 40 1.98 -8.52 -14.57
C GLN A 40 3.32 -7.99 -14.04
N LEU A 41 3.32 -7.31 -12.91
CA LEU A 41 4.54 -6.86 -12.26
C LEU A 41 5.43 -8.03 -11.84
N LEU A 42 4.88 -9.07 -11.20
CA LEU A 42 5.63 -10.24 -10.77
C LEU A 42 6.22 -11.04 -11.94
N GLN A 43 5.56 -11.04 -13.10
CA GLN A 43 6.09 -11.64 -14.32
C GLN A 43 7.32 -10.92 -14.88
N HIS A 44 7.47 -9.61 -14.61
CA HIS A 44 8.60 -8.80 -15.05
C HIS A 44 9.64 -8.54 -13.94
N ALA A 45 9.31 -8.87 -12.69
CA ALA A 45 10.22 -8.77 -11.56
C ALA A 45 11.33 -9.84 -11.68
N ASP A 46 12.47 -9.56 -11.07
CA ASP A 46 13.56 -10.53 -10.99
C ASP A 46 13.16 -11.66 -10.04
N ALA A 47 12.95 -12.86 -10.60
CA ALA A 47 12.54 -14.04 -9.85
C ALA A 47 13.61 -14.57 -8.87
N SER A 48 14.86 -14.11 -8.99
CA SER A 48 15.94 -14.46 -8.06
C SER A 48 15.90 -13.64 -6.76
N LEU A 49 15.23 -12.49 -6.77
CA LEU A 49 15.14 -11.61 -5.61
C LEU A 49 13.90 -11.91 -4.77
N PRO A 50 14.03 -12.08 -3.44
CA PRO A 50 12.86 -12.11 -2.57
C PRO A 50 12.13 -10.76 -2.64
N CYS A 51 10.80 -10.82 -2.83
CA CYS A 51 9.95 -9.64 -2.92
C CYS A 51 9.05 -9.54 -1.69
N SER A 52 8.98 -8.36 -1.08
CA SER A 52 8.19 -8.10 0.14
C SER A 52 7.26 -6.90 -0.01
N LEU A 53 6.21 -6.83 0.81
CA LEU A 53 5.31 -5.68 0.90
C LEU A 53 4.63 -5.62 2.27
N VAL A 54 4.11 -4.44 2.61
CA VAL A 54 3.28 -4.24 3.79
C VAL A 54 1.81 -4.36 3.40
N ALA A 55 1.18 -5.45 3.83
CA ALA A 55 -0.23 -5.69 3.52
C ALA A 55 -1.15 -4.95 4.51
N THR A 56 -2.15 -4.24 4.00
CA THR A 56 -3.33 -3.88 4.80
C THR A 56 -4.19 -5.12 5.01
N LEU A 57 -5.03 -5.14 6.06
CA LEU A 57 -5.95 -6.25 6.31
C LEU A 57 -6.85 -6.55 5.08
N ALA A 58 -7.30 -5.51 4.38
CA ALA A 58 -8.10 -5.65 3.15
C ALA A 58 -7.31 -6.23 1.97
N GLY A 59 -5.98 -6.01 1.92
CA GLY A 59 -5.11 -6.50 0.85
C GLY A 59 -4.62 -7.93 1.06
N VAL A 60 -4.62 -8.46 2.29
CA VAL A 60 -4.10 -9.82 2.60
C VAL A 60 -4.64 -10.91 1.66
N PRO A 61 -5.96 -11.00 1.36
CA PRO A 61 -6.47 -12.03 0.47
C PRO A 61 -5.86 -11.97 -0.93
N LEU A 62 -5.72 -10.76 -1.48
CA LEU A 62 -5.11 -10.52 -2.79
C LEU A 62 -3.65 -10.98 -2.81
N TYR A 63 -2.86 -10.57 -1.83
CA TYR A 63 -1.43 -10.91 -1.81
C TYR A 63 -1.20 -12.42 -1.65
N ARG A 64 -2.03 -13.11 -0.86
CA ARG A 64 -1.99 -14.58 -0.74
C ARG A 64 -2.31 -15.27 -2.07
N GLN A 65 -3.29 -14.77 -2.82
CA GLN A 65 -3.60 -15.29 -4.16
C GLN A 65 -2.45 -15.12 -5.15
N CYS A 66 -1.61 -14.10 -4.97
CA CYS A 66 -0.40 -13.88 -5.75
C CYS A 66 0.84 -14.64 -5.22
N GLY A 67 0.68 -15.53 -4.25
CA GLY A 67 1.75 -16.38 -3.73
C GLY A 67 2.55 -15.78 -2.56
N PHE A 68 2.19 -14.59 -2.08
CA PHE A 68 2.84 -14.03 -0.89
C PHE A 68 2.41 -14.76 0.38
N GLN A 69 3.35 -14.85 1.32
CA GLN A 69 3.12 -15.41 2.64
C GLN A 69 3.40 -14.36 3.72
N THR A 70 2.69 -14.46 4.84
CA THR A 70 2.93 -13.56 5.98
C THR A 70 4.23 -13.98 6.66
N ILE A 71 5.24 -13.10 6.62
CA ILE A 71 6.50 -13.30 7.34
C ILE A 71 6.53 -12.56 8.68
N GLU A 72 5.86 -11.40 8.77
CA GLU A 72 5.77 -10.66 10.02
C GLU A 72 4.58 -9.66 10.03
N HIS A 73 4.26 -9.13 11.21
CA HIS A 73 3.25 -8.11 11.44
C HIS A 73 3.84 -6.72 11.73
N ILE A 74 3.32 -5.69 11.05
CA ILE A 74 3.68 -4.29 11.29
C ILE A 74 2.51 -3.57 11.97
N TYR A 75 2.80 -2.86 13.05
CA TYR A 75 1.81 -2.10 13.80
C TYR A 75 1.96 -0.60 13.49
N LYS A 76 0.93 0.00 12.91
CA LYS A 76 0.86 1.46 12.76
C LYS A 76 0.36 2.07 14.06
N VAL A 77 1.23 2.83 14.72
CA VAL A 77 0.85 3.68 15.87
C VAL A 77 0.57 5.09 15.34
N THR A 78 -0.61 5.61 15.61
CA THR A 78 -0.96 7.00 15.33
C THR A 78 -1.08 7.74 16.66
N ALA A 79 -0.48 8.94 16.74
CA ALA A 79 -0.68 9.82 17.88
C ALA A 79 -1.78 10.81 17.52
N ASP A 80 -2.97 10.63 18.08
CA ASP A 80 -4.12 11.48 17.76
C ASP A 80 -4.02 12.84 18.46
N ASN A 81 -3.31 12.90 19.60
CA ASN A 81 -3.07 14.12 20.38
C ASN A 81 -1.59 14.30 20.71
N CYS A 82 -0.84 14.91 19.79
CA CYS A 82 0.46 15.51 20.11
C CYS A 82 0.25 16.87 20.77
N SER A 83 0.35 16.95 22.10
CA SER A 83 0.34 18.22 22.85
C SER A 83 1.60 19.07 22.63
N ILE A 84 2.64 18.52 22.00
CA ILE A 84 3.88 19.22 21.63
C ILE A 84 3.74 19.96 20.28
N CYS A 85 2.76 19.57 19.45
CA CYS A 85 2.59 20.06 18.08
C CYS A 85 1.63 21.27 17.95
N HIS A 86 1.04 21.75 19.05
CA HIS A 86 0.14 22.90 19.07
C HIS A 86 0.56 23.93 20.13
N PRO A 87 1.47 24.87 19.84
CA PRO A 87 1.52 26.09 20.62
C PRO A 87 0.29 26.93 20.24
N ASN A 88 -0.72 26.90 21.11
CA ASN A 88 -1.70 27.96 21.31
C ASN A 88 -2.55 28.38 20.09
N LYS A 89 -3.72 27.74 19.89
CA LYS A 89 -4.83 28.37 19.16
C LYS A 89 -5.51 29.41 20.07
N SER A 90 -4.87 30.56 20.25
CA SER A 90 -5.54 31.77 20.73
C SER A 90 -5.87 32.67 19.53
N ALA A 91 -7.15 33.06 19.46
CA ALA A 91 -7.77 34.08 18.61
C ALA A 91 -8.21 33.65 17.19
N GLN A 92 -9.49 33.31 17.04
CA GLN A 92 -10.47 34.32 16.60
C GLN A 92 -11.92 33.86 16.86
N ARG A 93 -12.76 34.86 17.15
CA ARG A 93 -14.12 34.78 17.66
C ARG A 93 -15.11 34.50 16.51
N LEU A 94 -16.01 33.54 16.72
CA LEU A 94 -17.21 33.29 15.90
C LEU A 94 -18.15 34.52 15.90
N PRO A 95 -18.88 34.80 14.82
CA PRO A 95 -20.26 35.24 14.96
C PRO A 95 -21.15 34.10 15.47
#